data_AF-A0A2J6WCZ5-F1
#
_entry.id   AF-A0A2J6WCZ5-F1
#
_cell.length_a   1.000
_cell.length_b   1.000
_cell.length_c   1.000
_cell.angle_alpha   90.00
_cell.angle_beta   90.00
_cell.angle_gamma   90.00
#
_symmetry.space_group_name_H-M   'P 1'
#
loop_
_entity.id
_entity.type
_entity.pdbx_description
1 polymer ?
#
loop_
_entity_poly.entity_id
_entity_poly.type
_entity_poly.pdbx_seq_one_letter_code
_entity_poly.pdbx_strand_id
1 'polypeptide(L)'
;MAIKLTDRFIKHISFLEPPGCMREILLHPFYIERCIELALFQEHRFAFYYWLKWSNQFAPDIPSLITYDWHQDLAPPYEDELPELKELDTANKGEVALYTWTKLSHHNDVQIRAAILLNKIKDVYVICRQNVGRKEKEIITDFYGNRHTIHIFRDIRDFDAYLPNIKDQKVYFDIDLDFFTYGNPTSVKSPFDVKGYTYMKKSAVQDLLTVNNPTIDWIFKRLAGFTIATEPEFCGGLKKSNYFLKIIEDLYFTPSLFYKQLQGKGTQWKPEVFEVLKNT
;
A
#
# COMPACT_ATOMS: atom_id res chain seq x y z
N MET A 1 9.69 -28.05 -2.01
CA MET A 1 10.10 -28.34 -3.40
C MET A 1 10.42 -27.01 -4.06
N ALA A 2 11.70 -26.65 -4.18
CA ALA A 2 12.09 -25.40 -4.83
C ALA A 2 11.87 -25.56 -6.34
N ILE A 3 10.98 -24.75 -6.92
CA ILE A 3 10.84 -24.66 -8.38
C ILE A 3 12.12 -23.96 -8.87
N LYS A 4 13.13 -24.74 -9.28
CA LYS A 4 14.24 -24.19 -10.07
C LYS A 4 13.68 -23.79 -11.43
N LEU A 5 13.31 -22.52 -11.54
CA LEU A 5 12.90 -21.93 -12.81
C LEU A 5 14.12 -22.01 -13.75
N THR A 6 13.93 -22.67 -14.89
CA THR A 6 14.99 -22.77 -15.90
C THR A 6 15.26 -21.39 -16.51
N ASP A 7 16.49 -21.12 -16.96
CA ASP A 7 16.89 -19.85 -17.62
C ASP A 7 15.98 -19.47 -18.80
N ARG A 8 15.35 -20.48 -19.43
CA ARG A 8 14.40 -20.30 -20.53
C ARG A 8 13.05 -19.76 -20.07
N PHE A 9 12.62 -20.10 -18.86
CA PHE A 9 11.44 -19.50 -18.23
C PHE A 9 11.77 -18.06 -17.81
N ILE A 10 12.86 -17.85 -17.07
CA ILE A 10 13.26 -16.54 -16.50
C ILE A 10 13.31 -15.41 -17.54
N LYS A 11 13.81 -15.67 -18.77
CA LYS A 11 13.86 -14.66 -19.84
C LYS A 11 12.50 -14.11 -20.31
N HIS A 12 11.39 -14.79 -20.01
CA HIS A 12 10.04 -14.38 -20.40
C HIS A 12 9.18 -13.85 -19.25
N ILE A 13 9.66 -13.87 -18.00
CA ILE A 13 8.89 -13.51 -16.78
C ILE A 13 9.10 -12.04 -16.39
N SER A 14 9.93 -11.27 -17.12
CA SER A 14 10.18 -9.84 -16.82
C SER A 14 8.93 -8.94 -16.88
N PHE A 15 7.82 -9.45 -17.43
CA PHE A 15 6.51 -8.78 -17.49
C PHE A 15 5.45 -9.43 -16.59
N LEU A 16 5.80 -10.43 -15.77
CA LEU A 16 4.84 -11.06 -14.87
C LEU A 16 4.49 -10.10 -13.73
N GLU A 17 3.20 -9.85 -13.58
CA GLU A 17 2.61 -9.24 -12.39
C GLU A 17 1.98 -10.35 -11.54
N PRO A 18 1.91 -10.18 -10.21
CA PRO A 18 1.19 -11.13 -9.38
C PRO A 18 -0.27 -11.29 -9.85
N PRO A 19 -0.86 -12.49 -9.70
CA PRO A 19 -2.19 -12.77 -10.19
C PRO A 19 -3.24 -11.86 -9.55
N GLY A 20 -4.24 -11.44 -10.32
CA GLY A 20 -5.33 -10.60 -9.82
C GLY A 20 -4.94 -9.15 -9.53
N CYS A 21 -3.74 -8.71 -9.90
CA CYS A 21 -3.35 -7.31 -9.86
C CYS A 21 -3.81 -6.56 -11.11
N MET A 22 -4.19 -5.30 -10.93
CA MET A 22 -4.41 -4.32 -11.99
C MET A 22 -3.60 -3.06 -11.69
N ARG A 23 -3.20 -2.34 -12.73
CA ARG A 23 -2.47 -1.08 -12.56
C ARG A 23 -2.81 -0.03 -13.61
N GLU A 24 -2.68 1.23 -13.20
CA GLU A 24 -2.93 2.42 -14.00
C GLU A 24 -1.73 3.35 -13.90
N ILE A 25 -1.32 3.96 -15.01
CA ILE A 25 -0.30 5.01 -15.00
C ILE A 25 -1.03 6.35 -15.04
N LEU A 26 -0.81 7.17 -14.03
CA LEU A 26 -1.46 8.46 -13.86
C LEU A 26 -0.41 9.58 -13.87
N LEU A 27 -0.77 10.77 -14.36
CA LEU A 27 0.05 11.96 -14.11
C LEU A 27 0.20 12.16 -12.60
N HIS A 28 1.33 12.65 -12.14
CA HIS A 28 1.50 12.97 -10.73
C HIS A 28 0.56 14.16 -10.39
N PRO A 29 -0.26 14.07 -9.32
CA PRO A 29 -1.34 15.02 -9.07
C PRO A 29 -0.85 16.44 -8.73
N PHE A 30 0.39 16.58 -8.25
CA PHE A 30 1.06 17.89 -8.06
C PHE A 30 2.08 18.25 -9.16
N TYR A 31 3.07 17.38 -9.45
CA TYR A 31 4.11 17.62 -10.47
C TYR A 31 3.69 17.15 -11.88
N ILE A 32 3.18 18.06 -12.70
CA ILE A 32 2.60 17.75 -14.03
C ILE A 32 3.54 17.07 -15.04
N GLU A 33 4.86 17.11 -14.83
CA GLU A 33 5.86 16.46 -15.70
C GLU A 33 6.24 15.04 -15.24
N ARG A 34 5.60 14.54 -14.18
CA ARG A 34 5.86 13.21 -13.60
C ARG A 34 4.63 12.32 -13.73
N CYS A 35 4.85 11.02 -13.67
CA CYS A 35 3.79 10.03 -13.57
C CYS A 35 4.00 9.19 -12.30
N ILE A 36 2.90 8.64 -11.77
CA ILE A 36 2.90 7.62 -10.73
C ILE A 36 2.17 6.40 -11.26
N GLU A 37 2.44 5.25 -10.65
CA GLU A 37 1.66 4.04 -10.89
C GLU A 37 0.72 3.81 -9.71
N LEU A 38 -0.55 3.56 -10.01
CA LEU A 38 -1.54 3.06 -9.07
C LEU A 38 -1.69 1.56 -9.29
N ALA A 39 -1.67 0.78 -8.22
CA ALA A 39 -1.91 -0.66 -8.24
C ALA A 39 -3.11 -1.03 -7.37
N LEU A 40 -3.97 -1.90 -7.91
CA LEU A 40 -5.13 -2.47 -7.23
C LEU A 40 -5.00 -3.99 -7.20
N PHE A 41 -5.22 -4.60 -6.04
CA PHE A 41 -5.14 -6.05 -5.87
C PHE A 41 -6.02 -6.53 -4.72
N GLN A 42 -6.30 -7.84 -4.66
CA GLN A 42 -7.16 -8.38 -3.60
C GLN A 42 -6.44 -8.61 -2.28
N GLU A 43 -5.27 -9.23 -2.32
CA GLU A 43 -4.48 -9.58 -1.12
C GLU A 43 -3.42 -8.50 -0.88
N HIS A 44 -3.38 -7.91 0.32
CA HIS A 44 -2.47 -6.82 0.66
C HIS A 44 -0.98 -7.15 0.43
N ARG A 45 -0.57 -8.42 0.56
CA ARG A 45 0.79 -8.89 0.29
C ARG A 45 1.31 -8.51 -1.10
N PHE A 46 0.43 -8.34 -2.09
CA PHE A 46 0.84 -7.93 -3.43
C PHE A 46 1.39 -6.50 -3.50
N ALA A 47 1.18 -5.68 -2.46
CA ALA A 47 1.84 -4.39 -2.33
C ALA A 47 3.37 -4.50 -2.32
N PHE A 48 3.91 -5.58 -1.74
CA PHE A 48 5.35 -5.89 -1.72
C PHE A 48 5.97 -5.84 -3.12
N TYR A 49 5.31 -6.46 -4.11
CA TYR A 49 5.77 -6.45 -5.50
C TYR A 49 5.92 -5.03 -6.05
N TYR A 50 4.92 -4.19 -5.82
CA TYR A 50 4.89 -2.82 -6.34
C TYR A 50 5.92 -1.91 -5.65
N TRP A 51 6.07 -2.00 -4.33
CA TRP A 51 7.10 -1.23 -3.61
C TRP A 51 8.51 -1.60 -4.08
N LEU A 52 8.79 -2.90 -4.32
CA LEU A 52 10.06 -3.36 -4.90
C LEU A 52 10.23 -2.87 -6.35
N LYS A 53 9.19 -2.97 -7.17
CA LYS A 53 9.20 -2.50 -8.57
C LYS A 53 9.51 -1.00 -8.67
N TRP A 54 8.95 -0.18 -7.78
CA TRP A 54 9.08 1.28 -7.82
C TRP A 54 10.38 1.76 -7.19
N SER A 55 10.81 1.17 -6.08
CA SER A 55 11.99 1.63 -5.31
C SER A 55 13.28 1.66 -6.13
N ASN A 56 13.44 0.74 -7.09
CA ASN A 56 14.58 0.72 -8.00
C ASN A 56 14.69 2.02 -8.86
N GLN A 57 13.60 2.78 -9.02
CA GLN A 57 13.59 4.06 -9.74
C GLN A 57 13.99 5.25 -8.86
N PHE A 58 13.94 5.09 -7.54
CA PHE A 58 14.14 6.17 -6.57
C PHE A 58 15.46 6.07 -5.81
N ALA A 59 16.20 4.95 -5.96
CA ALA A 59 17.50 4.77 -5.34
C ALA A 59 18.48 5.93 -5.68
N PRO A 60 19.26 6.44 -4.71
CA PRO A 60 19.37 5.97 -3.32
C PRO A 60 18.29 6.52 -2.36
N ASP A 61 17.48 7.50 -2.79
CA ASP A 61 16.45 8.16 -1.96
C ASP A 61 15.09 7.45 -2.08
N ILE A 62 15.02 6.26 -1.44
CA ILE A 62 13.83 5.40 -1.45
C ILE A 62 12.67 6.04 -0.66
N PRO A 63 11.41 5.87 -1.10
CA PRO A 63 10.25 6.45 -0.41
C PRO A 63 9.97 5.81 0.96
N SER A 64 9.37 6.59 1.85
CA SER A 64 8.70 6.07 3.06
C SER A 64 7.30 5.54 2.71
N LEU A 65 6.74 4.68 3.55
CA LEU A 65 5.38 4.15 3.39
C LEU A 65 4.43 4.82 4.37
N ILE A 66 3.30 5.31 3.89
CA ILE A 66 2.15 5.68 4.72
C ILE A 66 1.02 4.72 4.35
N THR A 67 0.55 3.94 5.32
CA THR A 67 -0.48 2.92 5.11
C THR A 67 -1.67 3.13 6.04
N TYR A 68 -2.88 3.04 5.48
CA TYR A 68 -4.13 2.90 6.21
C TYR A 68 -4.52 1.43 6.19
N ASP A 69 -4.33 0.76 7.32
CA ASP A 69 -4.41 -0.71 7.40
C ASP A 69 -5.04 -1.08 8.75
N TRP A 70 -6.10 -1.89 8.75
CA TRP A 70 -6.69 -2.30 10.01
C TRP A 70 -5.74 -3.16 10.85
N HIS A 71 -5.06 -4.15 10.24
CA HIS A 71 -4.26 -5.24 10.82
C HIS A 71 -2.77 -4.91 11.06
N GLN A 72 -2.28 -3.76 10.60
CA GLN A 72 -0.88 -3.29 10.63
C GLN A 72 0.08 -4.02 9.68
N ASP A 73 -0.09 -5.33 9.48
CA ASP A 73 0.75 -6.16 8.61
C ASP A 73 2.27 -6.01 8.82
N LEU A 74 2.61 -6.00 10.12
CA LEU A 74 3.97 -5.88 10.63
C LEU A 74 4.48 -7.20 11.22
N ALA A 75 3.97 -8.37 10.87
CA ALA A 75 4.58 -9.62 11.32
C ALA A 75 6.00 -9.75 10.73
N PRO A 76 6.98 -10.25 11.52
CA PRO A 76 8.29 -10.58 10.95
C PRO A 76 8.14 -11.73 9.94
N PRO A 77 8.88 -11.71 8.83
CA PRO A 77 9.01 -12.90 7.98
C PRO A 77 9.47 -14.10 8.81
N TYR A 78 9.04 -15.29 8.43
CA TYR A 78 9.41 -16.52 9.14
C TYR A 78 10.91 -16.80 9.00
N GLU A 79 11.51 -17.47 9.99
CA GLU A 79 12.96 -17.74 10.00
C GLU A 79 13.44 -18.50 8.75
N ASP A 80 12.60 -19.39 8.22
CA ASP A 80 12.86 -20.16 7.00
C ASP A 80 12.63 -19.37 5.70
N GLU A 81 11.87 -18.26 5.74
CA GLU A 81 11.71 -17.33 4.60
C GLU A 81 12.90 -16.37 4.44
N LEU A 82 13.62 -16.06 5.53
CA LEU A 82 14.69 -15.06 5.54
C LEU A 82 15.85 -15.33 4.56
N PRO A 83 16.38 -16.56 4.42
CA PRO A 83 17.44 -16.83 3.46
C PRO A 83 17.00 -16.54 2.01
N GLU A 84 15.81 -17.02 1.63
CA GLU A 84 15.26 -16.78 0.29
C GLU A 84 14.94 -15.29 0.07
N LEU A 85 14.44 -14.59 1.09
CA LEU A 85 14.21 -13.15 1.01
C LEU A 85 15.53 -12.41 0.73
N LYS A 86 16.59 -12.72 1.48
CA LYS A 86 17.89 -12.06 1.38
C LYS A 86 18.56 -12.27 0.01
N GLU A 87 18.31 -13.42 -0.62
CA GLU A 87 18.86 -13.77 -1.95
C GLU A 87 17.98 -13.32 -3.13
N LEU A 88 16.77 -12.79 -2.86
CA LEU A 88 15.82 -12.39 -3.90
C LEU A 88 16.42 -11.35 -4.87
N ASP A 89 16.41 -11.64 -6.16
CA ASP A 89 16.80 -10.66 -7.19
C ASP A 89 15.68 -9.63 -7.38
N THR A 90 15.77 -8.54 -6.62
CA THR A 90 14.81 -7.43 -6.67
C THR A 90 14.81 -6.63 -7.98
N ALA A 91 15.77 -6.86 -8.89
CA ALA A 91 15.73 -6.29 -10.24
C ALA A 91 14.89 -7.16 -11.20
N ASN A 92 14.75 -8.45 -10.91
CA ASN A 92 13.95 -9.38 -11.68
C ASN A 92 12.49 -9.36 -11.23
N LYS A 93 11.67 -8.54 -11.92
CA LYS A 93 10.23 -8.41 -11.64
C LYS A 93 9.51 -9.76 -11.63
N GLY A 94 9.90 -10.69 -12.50
CA GLY A 94 9.28 -12.00 -12.56
C GLY A 94 9.50 -12.85 -11.31
N GLU A 95 10.72 -12.79 -10.80
CA GLU A 95 11.11 -13.46 -9.55
C GLU A 95 10.41 -12.82 -8.35
N VAL A 96 10.38 -11.49 -8.28
CA VAL A 96 9.63 -10.78 -7.23
C VAL A 96 8.15 -11.14 -7.28
N ALA A 97 7.52 -11.19 -8.46
CA ALA A 97 6.11 -11.55 -8.59
C ALA A 97 5.84 -12.97 -8.06
N LEU A 98 6.68 -13.95 -8.44
CA LEU A 98 6.56 -15.32 -7.97
C LEU A 98 6.84 -15.46 -6.48
N TYR A 99 7.85 -14.76 -5.94
CA TYR A 99 8.14 -14.75 -4.53
C TYR A 99 6.95 -14.19 -3.73
N THR A 100 6.42 -13.05 -4.16
CA THR A 100 5.25 -12.41 -3.52
C THR A 100 4.06 -13.36 -3.47
N TRP A 101 3.80 -14.09 -4.56
CA TRP A 101 2.65 -14.98 -4.66
C TRP A 101 2.83 -16.32 -3.93
N THR A 102 4.04 -16.89 -3.94
CA THR A 102 4.25 -18.29 -3.53
C THR A 102 5.06 -18.45 -2.25
N LYS A 103 5.81 -17.43 -1.82
CA LYS A 103 6.78 -17.50 -0.73
C LYS A 103 6.51 -16.53 0.40
N LEU A 104 5.91 -15.36 0.12
CA LEU A 104 5.50 -14.45 1.18
C LEU A 104 4.36 -15.09 2.00
N SER A 105 4.44 -14.95 3.33
CA SER A 105 3.49 -15.51 4.30
C SER A 105 2.04 -15.55 3.79
N HIS A 106 1.43 -16.72 3.88
CA HIS A 106 0.02 -16.93 3.56
C HIS A 106 -0.94 -16.19 4.51
N HIS A 107 -0.45 -15.69 5.65
CA HIS A 107 -1.24 -14.83 6.54
C HIS A 107 -1.31 -13.37 6.07
N ASN A 108 -0.62 -13.01 4.98
CA ASN A 108 -0.79 -11.71 4.33
C ASN A 108 -0.38 -10.51 5.22
N ASP A 109 0.57 -10.73 6.14
CA ASP A 109 0.90 -9.80 7.23
C ASP A 109 2.40 -9.49 7.38
N VAL A 110 3.26 -9.92 6.43
CA VAL A 110 4.73 -9.78 6.51
C VAL A 110 5.32 -8.80 5.49
N GLN A 111 4.54 -8.36 4.50
CA GLN A 111 4.97 -7.60 3.33
C GLN A 111 5.76 -6.34 3.68
N ILE A 112 5.33 -5.59 4.70
CA ILE A 112 5.98 -4.35 5.11
C ILE A 112 7.39 -4.64 5.64
N ARG A 113 7.51 -5.60 6.58
CA ARG A 113 8.82 -5.96 7.15
C ARG A 113 9.73 -6.60 6.13
N ALA A 114 9.20 -7.41 5.22
CA ALA A 114 9.99 -7.96 4.12
C ALA A 114 10.57 -6.85 3.23
N ALA A 115 9.78 -5.83 2.90
CA ALA A 115 10.25 -4.69 2.10
C ALA A 115 11.29 -3.82 2.85
N ILE A 116 11.14 -3.64 4.17
CA ILE A 116 12.14 -2.98 5.02
C ILE A 116 13.46 -3.74 5.00
N LEU A 117 13.44 -5.07 5.22
CA LEU A 117 14.66 -5.89 5.27
C LEU A 117 15.46 -5.85 3.96
N LEU A 118 14.80 -5.59 2.84
CA LEU A 118 15.40 -5.42 1.51
C LEU A 118 15.82 -3.98 1.17
N ASN A 119 15.68 -3.03 2.12
CA ASN A 119 15.93 -1.60 1.90
C ASN A 119 15.10 -1.01 0.75
N LYS A 120 13.83 -1.37 0.66
CA LYS A 120 12.93 -0.91 -0.42
C LYS A 120 11.93 0.14 0.02
N ILE A 121 11.80 0.32 1.34
CA ILE A 121 11.02 1.36 2.00
C ILE A 121 11.89 1.95 3.10
N LYS A 122 11.87 3.28 3.24
CA LYS A 122 12.66 4.00 4.23
C LYS A 122 12.05 3.89 5.64
N ASP A 123 11.13 4.78 5.99
CA ASP A 123 10.37 4.72 7.25
C ASP A 123 8.93 4.30 6.94
N VAL A 124 8.22 3.80 7.95
CA VAL A 124 6.83 3.36 7.81
C VAL A 124 5.95 4.04 8.84
N TYR A 125 4.82 4.59 8.38
CA TYR A 125 3.79 5.21 9.19
C TYR A 125 2.49 4.42 8.99
N VAL A 126 2.17 3.59 9.99
CA VAL A 126 0.99 2.72 9.97
C VAL A 126 -0.13 3.38 10.77
N ILE A 127 -1.23 3.72 10.11
CA ILE A 127 -2.45 4.20 10.77
C ILE A 127 -3.41 3.02 10.81
N CYS A 128 -3.72 2.54 12.02
CA CYS A 128 -4.38 1.25 12.18
C CYS A 128 -5.32 1.19 13.38
N ARG A 129 -6.20 0.19 13.38
CA ARG A 129 -7.22 0.01 14.43
C ARG A 129 -6.95 -1.16 15.35
N GLN A 130 -6.22 -2.17 14.90
CA GLN A 130 -6.03 -3.42 15.64
C GLN A 130 -5.20 -3.23 16.92
N ASN A 131 -5.79 -3.40 18.11
CA ASN A 131 -5.05 -3.22 19.36
C ASN A 131 -4.36 -4.52 19.82
N VAL A 132 -3.08 -4.68 19.47
CA VAL A 132 -2.26 -5.87 19.84
C VAL A 132 -1.09 -5.57 20.79
N GLY A 133 -1.08 -4.40 21.44
CA GLY A 133 -0.05 -4.05 22.42
C GLY A 133 1.36 -3.84 21.85
N ARG A 134 1.49 -3.57 20.55
CA ARG A 134 2.77 -3.18 19.94
C ARG A 134 3.18 -1.78 20.41
N LYS A 135 4.50 -1.56 20.48
CA LYS A 135 5.08 -0.24 20.75
C LYS A 135 4.70 0.72 19.62
N GLU A 136 4.38 1.96 19.96
CA GLU A 136 4.06 3.02 18.97
C GLU A 136 5.23 3.34 18.04
N LYS A 137 6.45 2.98 18.45
CA LYS A 137 7.66 3.15 17.67
C LYS A 137 8.56 1.92 17.78
N GLU A 138 9.06 1.46 16.65
CA GLU A 138 10.03 0.37 16.54
C GLU A 138 11.14 0.77 15.57
N ILE A 139 12.36 0.28 15.82
CA ILE A 139 13.49 0.45 14.90
C ILE A 139 13.90 -0.93 14.41
N ILE A 140 13.98 -1.08 13.10
CA ILE A 140 14.42 -2.29 12.41
C ILE A 140 15.72 -1.98 11.69
N THR A 141 16.65 -2.94 11.68
CA THR A 141 17.85 -2.89 10.85
C THR A 141 17.68 -3.85 9.68
N ASP A 142 17.93 -3.38 8.46
CA ASP A 142 17.83 -4.20 7.23
C ASP A 142 19.03 -5.14 7.05
N PHE A 143 19.06 -5.90 5.95
CA PHE A 143 20.18 -6.80 5.63
C PHE A 143 21.49 -6.09 5.27
N TYR A 144 21.47 -4.77 5.07
CA TYR A 144 22.61 -3.93 4.69
C TYR A 144 23.12 -3.04 5.83
N GLY A 145 22.48 -3.09 7.00
CA GLY A 145 22.83 -2.29 8.18
C GLY A 145 22.14 -0.92 8.26
N ASN A 146 21.24 -0.58 7.34
CA ASN A 146 20.45 0.65 7.42
C ASN A 146 19.38 0.52 8.50
N ARG A 147 19.06 1.65 9.14
CA ARG A 147 18.04 1.72 10.21
C ARG A 147 16.77 2.32 9.65
N HIS A 148 15.66 1.66 9.94
CA HIS A 148 14.32 2.03 9.51
C HIS A 148 13.45 2.22 10.75
N THR A 149 12.57 3.21 10.72
CA THR A 149 11.66 3.49 11.82
C THR A 149 10.23 3.15 11.42
N ILE A 150 9.57 2.34 12.23
CA ILE A 150 8.14 2.10 12.14
C ILE A 150 7.44 2.93 13.21
N HIS A 151 6.48 3.74 12.79
CA HIS A 151 5.56 4.50 13.61
C HIS A 151 4.16 3.91 13.49
N ILE A 152 3.51 3.67 14.62
CA ILE A 152 2.16 3.09 14.68
C ILE A 152 1.23 4.10 15.34
N PHE A 153 0.21 4.53 14.61
CA PHE A 153 -0.82 5.46 15.06
C PHE A 153 -2.17 4.74 15.16
N ARG A 154 -2.88 4.97 16.27
CA ARG A 154 -4.21 4.40 16.53
C ARG A 154 -5.35 5.35 16.17
N ASP A 155 -5.03 6.63 16.14
CA ASP A 155 -5.91 7.71 15.76
C ASP A 155 -5.26 8.51 14.64
N ILE A 156 -6.07 8.85 13.63
CA ILE A 156 -5.60 9.69 12.53
C ILE A 156 -5.15 11.06 13.05
N ARG A 157 -5.75 11.57 14.13
CA ARG A 157 -5.39 12.86 14.73
C ARG A 157 -3.96 12.87 15.27
N ASP A 158 -3.49 11.74 15.79
CA ASP A 158 -2.12 11.61 16.27
C ASP A 158 -1.14 11.61 15.09
N PHE A 159 -1.53 10.99 13.98
CA PHE A 159 -0.75 11.04 12.75
C PHE A 159 -0.72 12.45 12.16
N ASP A 160 -1.86 13.14 12.09
CA ASP A 160 -1.97 14.53 11.60
C ASP A 160 -1.08 15.47 12.41
N ALA A 161 -1.06 15.31 13.74
CA ALA A 161 -0.18 16.08 14.64
C ALA A 161 1.30 15.74 14.44
N TYR A 162 1.61 14.51 14.02
CA TYR A 162 2.98 14.05 13.76
C TYR A 162 3.51 14.44 12.37
N LEU A 163 2.62 14.60 11.40
CA LEU A 163 2.92 14.86 9.99
C LEU A 163 3.99 15.95 9.75
N PRO A 164 4.01 17.10 10.49
CA PRO A 164 5.05 18.13 10.30
C PRO A 164 6.49 17.66 10.60
N ASN A 165 6.65 16.57 11.35
CA ASN A 165 7.94 15.98 11.67
C ASN A 165 8.49 15.10 10.54
N ILE A 166 7.64 14.67 9.60
CA ILE A 166 8.04 13.86 8.46
C ILE A 166 8.68 14.77 7.41
N LYS A 167 9.97 14.55 7.12
CA LYS A 167 10.75 15.36 6.16
C LYS A 167 10.92 14.69 4.81
N ASP A 168 10.33 13.52 4.62
CA ASP A 168 10.43 12.76 3.38
C ASP A 168 9.81 13.54 2.21
N GLN A 169 10.46 13.44 1.06
CA GLN A 169 10.03 14.12 -0.17
C GLN A 169 9.28 13.18 -1.12
N LYS A 170 9.32 11.87 -0.83
CA LYS A 170 8.67 10.82 -1.59
C LYS A 170 8.01 9.83 -0.63
N VAL A 171 6.75 9.50 -0.87
CA VAL A 171 6.02 8.50 -0.11
C VAL A 171 5.25 7.56 -1.02
N TYR A 172 5.23 6.28 -0.67
CA TYR A 172 4.18 5.39 -1.12
C TYR A 172 2.95 5.63 -0.25
N PHE A 173 1.80 5.77 -0.89
CA PHE A 173 0.52 5.76 -0.19
C PHE A 173 -0.15 4.42 -0.41
N ASP A 174 -0.54 3.78 0.69
CA ASP A 174 -1.15 2.48 0.68
C ASP A 174 -2.47 2.54 1.45
N ILE A 175 -3.53 1.97 0.87
CA ILE A 175 -4.84 1.86 1.51
C ILE A 175 -5.29 0.41 1.45
N ASP A 176 -5.32 -0.23 2.61
CA ASP A 176 -6.16 -1.38 2.82
C ASP A 176 -7.62 -0.95 3.02
N LEU A 177 -8.53 -1.46 2.19
CA LEU A 177 -9.95 -1.11 2.32
C LEU A 177 -10.57 -1.62 3.62
N ASP A 178 -9.95 -2.60 4.27
CA ASP A 178 -10.40 -3.12 5.56
C ASP A 178 -10.29 -2.08 6.69
N PHE A 179 -9.48 -1.02 6.51
CA PHE A 179 -9.34 0.07 7.46
C PHE A 179 -10.67 0.78 7.77
N PHE A 180 -11.59 0.74 6.80
CA PHE A 180 -12.94 1.32 6.92
C PHE A 180 -13.93 0.40 7.64
N THR A 181 -13.50 -0.79 8.06
CA THR A 181 -14.27 -1.73 8.89
C THR A 181 -13.93 -1.49 10.36
N TYR A 182 -14.93 -1.20 11.20
CA TYR A 182 -14.72 -1.07 12.65
C TYR A 182 -14.75 -2.44 13.29
N GLY A 183 -15.91 -3.10 13.22
CA GLY A 183 -16.09 -4.45 13.70
C GLY A 183 -15.74 -5.45 12.62
N ASN A 184 -14.80 -6.34 12.91
CA ASN A 184 -14.45 -7.44 12.02
C ASN A 184 -14.43 -8.77 12.81
N PRO A 185 -15.39 -9.67 12.57
CA PRO A 185 -15.44 -10.97 13.26
C PRO A 185 -14.34 -11.94 12.83
N THR A 186 -13.67 -11.71 11.69
CA THR A 186 -12.52 -12.54 11.27
C THR A 186 -11.22 -12.10 11.94
N SER A 187 -11.19 -10.91 12.52
CA SER A 187 -10.02 -10.40 13.22
C SER A 187 -9.98 -10.87 14.66
N VAL A 188 -9.01 -11.74 14.97
CA VAL A 188 -8.82 -12.39 16.28
C VAL A 188 -8.62 -11.40 17.46
N LYS A 189 -8.39 -10.11 17.17
CA LYS A 189 -8.11 -9.05 18.15
C LYS A 189 -8.79 -7.72 17.80
N SER A 190 -10.05 -7.79 17.38
CA SER A 190 -10.89 -6.59 17.26
C SER A 190 -10.96 -5.87 18.61
N PRO A 191 -10.66 -4.55 18.70
CA PRO A 191 -10.87 -3.78 19.93
C PRO A 191 -12.37 -3.57 20.22
N PHE A 192 -13.23 -3.95 19.28
CA PHE A 192 -14.69 -3.89 19.42
C PHE A 192 -15.24 -5.29 19.68
N ASP A 193 -16.04 -5.44 20.74
CA ASP A 193 -16.83 -6.64 21.01
C ASP A 193 -18.08 -6.65 20.10
N VAL A 194 -17.94 -7.18 18.89
CA VAL A 194 -18.98 -7.13 17.86
C VAL A 194 -19.20 -8.49 17.22
N LYS A 195 -20.46 -8.92 17.21
CA LYS A 195 -20.93 -10.19 16.61
C LYS A 195 -20.97 -10.18 15.08
N GLY A 196 -20.51 -9.10 14.44
CA GLY A 196 -20.57 -8.95 12.99
C GLY A 196 -19.89 -7.68 12.50
N TYR A 197 -19.91 -7.51 11.18
CA TYR A 197 -19.22 -6.39 10.55
C TYR A 197 -19.91 -5.05 10.82
N THR A 198 -19.13 -4.04 11.21
CA THR A 198 -19.56 -2.65 11.29
C THR A 198 -18.57 -1.76 10.56
N TYR A 199 -19.01 -0.58 10.09
CA TYR A 199 -18.28 0.17 9.08
C TYR A 199 -18.24 1.67 9.38
N MET A 200 -17.18 2.31 8.90
CA MET A 200 -17.09 3.75 8.80
C MET A 200 -18.21 4.28 7.88
N LYS A 201 -18.85 5.38 8.29
CA LYS A 201 -19.84 6.06 7.45
C LYS A 201 -19.17 6.61 6.19
N LYS A 202 -19.90 6.64 5.08
CA LYS A 202 -19.41 7.19 3.79
C LYS A 202 -18.78 8.57 3.96
N SER A 203 -19.47 9.48 4.65
CA SER A 203 -18.97 10.85 4.86
C SER A 203 -17.65 10.87 5.61
N ALA A 204 -17.48 10.03 6.63
CA ALA A 204 -16.22 9.94 7.35
C ALA A 204 -15.07 9.37 6.50
N VAL A 205 -15.34 8.41 5.61
CA VAL A 205 -14.35 7.94 4.62
C VAL A 205 -13.98 9.09 3.67
N GLN A 206 -14.97 9.86 3.22
CA GLN A 206 -14.76 11.01 2.33
C GLN A 206 -13.98 12.13 3.01
N ASP A 207 -14.27 12.45 4.27
CA ASP A 207 -13.57 13.49 5.04
C ASP A 207 -12.12 13.08 5.35
N LEU A 208 -11.88 11.78 5.55
CA LEU A 208 -10.54 11.24 5.72
C LEU A 208 -9.70 11.32 4.44
N LEU A 209 -10.32 11.03 3.28
CA LEU A 209 -9.62 10.90 2.00
C LEU A 209 -9.77 12.13 1.09
N THR A 210 -10.48 13.17 1.47
CA THR A 210 -10.60 14.35 0.61
C THR A 210 -9.24 15.02 0.44
N VAL A 211 -8.93 15.52 -0.76
CA VAL A 211 -7.69 16.28 -1.02
C VAL A 211 -7.60 17.58 -0.23
N ASN A 212 -8.72 18.07 0.31
CA ASN A 212 -8.75 19.20 1.25
C ASN A 212 -8.25 18.82 2.65
N ASN A 213 -8.12 17.52 2.95
CA ASN A 213 -7.52 17.05 4.18
C ASN A 213 -6.01 17.33 4.12
N PRO A 214 -5.42 18.06 5.09
CA PRO A 214 -3.99 18.39 5.08
C PRO A 214 -3.06 17.17 4.95
N THR A 215 -3.47 16.03 5.49
CA THR A 215 -2.73 14.78 5.38
C THR A 215 -2.71 14.26 3.95
N ILE A 216 -3.86 14.26 3.27
CA ILE A 216 -3.95 13.83 1.88
C ILE A 216 -3.25 14.82 0.95
N ASP A 217 -3.40 16.13 1.16
CA ASP A 217 -2.64 17.16 0.44
C ASP A 217 -1.12 16.91 0.54
N TRP A 218 -0.63 16.70 1.77
CA TRP A 218 0.78 16.45 2.03
C TRP A 218 1.29 15.19 1.33
N ILE A 219 0.51 14.10 1.37
CA ILE A 219 0.83 12.81 0.72
C ILE A 219 0.85 13.00 -0.80
N PHE A 220 -0.19 13.60 -1.39
CA PHE A 220 -0.35 13.72 -2.84
C PHE A 220 0.72 14.63 -3.48
N LYS A 221 1.22 15.62 -2.75
CA LYS A 221 2.38 16.43 -3.15
C LYS A 221 3.69 15.65 -3.20
N ARG A 222 3.77 14.48 -2.55
CA ARG A 222 4.97 13.63 -2.40
C ARG A 222 4.80 12.22 -2.97
N LEU A 223 3.73 11.97 -3.71
CA LEU A 223 3.34 10.63 -4.10
C LEU A 223 4.36 10.00 -5.06
N ALA A 224 4.90 8.85 -4.67
CA ALA A 224 5.83 8.06 -5.48
C ALA A 224 5.17 6.81 -6.09
N GLY A 225 4.07 6.36 -5.51
CA GLY A 225 3.27 5.22 -5.94
C GLY A 225 2.06 5.06 -5.03
N PHE A 226 0.99 4.45 -5.54
CA PHE A 226 -0.27 4.31 -4.82
C PHE A 226 -0.76 2.87 -4.88
N THR A 227 -0.87 2.19 -3.75
CA THR A 227 -1.44 0.84 -3.64
C THR A 227 -2.81 0.87 -2.98
N ILE A 228 -3.72 0.02 -3.46
CA ILE A 228 -5.03 -0.22 -2.85
C ILE A 228 -5.24 -1.74 -2.75
N ALA A 229 -5.37 -2.25 -1.53
CA ALA A 229 -5.71 -3.64 -1.25
C ALA A 229 -7.22 -3.76 -0.99
N THR A 230 -7.93 -4.58 -1.76
CA THR A 230 -9.41 -4.64 -1.67
C THR A 230 -9.92 -5.53 -0.54
N GLU A 231 -9.16 -6.55 -0.13
CA GLU A 231 -9.36 -7.32 1.10
C GLU A 231 -10.82 -7.71 1.40
N PRO A 232 -11.52 -8.38 0.46
CA PRO A 232 -12.95 -8.63 0.59
C PRO A 232 -13.32 -9.47 1.81
N GLU A 233 -12.46 -10.38 2.26
CA GLU A 233 -12.68 -11.16 3.48
C GLU A 233 -12.79 -10.26 4.72
N PHE A 234 -11.88 -9.31 4.88
CA PHE A 234 -11.83 -8.41 6.02
C PHE A 234 -12.83 -7.24 5.90
N CYS A 235 -13.33 -6.96 4.69
CA CYS A 235 -14.41 -6.01 4.45
C CYS A 235 -15.83 -6.59 4.65
N GLY A 236 -16.00 -7.89 4.91
CA GLY A 236 -17.34 -8.52 4.97
C GLY A 236 -17.94 -8.87 3.61
N GLY A 237 -17.08 -9.07 2.61
CA GLY A 237 -17.38 -9.58 1.28
C GLY A 237 -17.10 -8.60 0.14
N LEU A 238 -17.03 -9.14 -1.09
CA LEU A 238 -16.75 -8.40 -2.33
C LEU A 238 -17.62 -7.15 -2.52
N LYS A 239 -18.90 -7.21 -2.16
CA LYS A 239 -19.83 -6.07 -2.33
C LYS A 239 -19.41 -4.88 -1.46
N LYS A 240 -18.95 -5.13 -0.24
CA LYS A 240 -18.59 -4.04 0.69
C LYS A 240 -17.20 -3.48 0.35
N SER A 241 -16.26 -4.36 0.05
CA SER A 241 -14.94 -3.96 -0.47
C SER A 241 -15.06 -3.03 -1.70
N ASN A 242 -15.83 -3.44 -2.72
CA ASN A 242 -16.06 -2.60 -3.90
C ASN A 242 -16.82 -1.30 -3.58
N TYR A 243 -17.66 -1.29 -2.55
CA TYR A 243 -18.30 -0.06 -2.09
C TYR A 243 -17.27 0.95 -1.54
N PHE A 244 -16.25 0.50 -0.80
CA PHE A 244 -15.18 1.39 -0.35
C PHE A 244 -14.29 1.85 -1.51
N LEU A 245 -13.92 0.94 -2.42
CA LEU A 245 -13.18 1.31 -3.63
C LEU A 245 -13.93 2.39 -4.43
N LYS A 246 -15.25 2.24 -4.60
CA LYS A 246 -16.08 3.23 -5.27
C LYS A 246 -16.00 4.62 -4.61
N ILE A 247 -15.90 4.71 -3.28
CA ILE A 247 -15.75 6.01 -2.61
C ILE A 247 -14.43 6.67 -3.02
N ILE A 248 -13.34 5.91 -3.07
CA ILE A 248 -12.02 6.39 -3.51
C ILE A 248 -12.09 6.84 -4.97
N GLU A 249 -12.71 6.04 -5.85
CA GLU A 249 -12.91 6.41 -7.26
C GLU A 249 -13.71 7.70 -7.42
N ASP A 250 -14.83 7.81 -6.69
CA ASP A 250 -15.68 9.00 -6.69
C ASP A 250 -14.95 10.24 -6.16
N LEU A 251 -13.91 10.09 -5.35
CA LEU A 251 -13.10 11.22 -4.86
C LEU A 251 -12.04 11.64 -5.87
N TYR A 252 -11.37 10.68 -6.51
CA TYR A 252 -10.10 10.96 -7.17
C TYR A 252 -10.12 10.83 -8.69
N PHE A 253 -10.98 9.99 -9.27
CA PHE A 253 -10.79 9.55 -10.65
C PHE A 253 -11.99 9.85 -11.56
N THR A 254 -11.71 10.12 -12.82
CA THR A 254 -12.71 10.24 -13.89
C THR A 254 -12.10 9.90 -15.25
N PRO A 255 -12.68 9.00 -16.06
CA PRO A 255 -13.68 7.99 -15.66
C PRO A 255 -13.14 7.04 -14.56
N SER A 256 -13.95 6.06 -14.12
CA SER A 256 -13.53 5.04 -13.13
C SER A 256 -12.20 4.36 -13.47
N LEU A 257 -11.51 3.80 -12.48
CA LEU A 257 -10.24 3.11 -12.67
C LEU A 257 -10.37 1.99 -13.70
N PHE A 258 -9.32 1.83 -14.52
CA PHE A 258 -9.21 0.81 -15.57
C PHE A 258 -10.27 0.92 -16.67
N TYR A 259 -10.93 2.07 -16.80
CA TYR A 259 -11.80 2.35 -17.93
C TYR A 259 -10.97 2.49 -19.21
N LYS A 260 -11.16 1.56 -20.14
CA LYS A 260 -10.50 1.59 -21.46
C LYS A 260 -11.39 2.27 -22.48
N GLN A 261 -11.04 3.48 -22.90
CA GLN A 261 -11.63 4.10 -24.08
C GLN A 261 -10.85 3.68 -25.33
N LEU A 262 -11.54 3.19 -26.37
CA LEU A 262 -10.92 2.69 -27.60
C LEU A 262 -10.23 3.78 -28.46
N GLN A 263 -10.45 5.07 -28.17
CA GLN A 263 -9.96 6.21 -28.97
C GLN A 263 -9.67 7.49 -28.15
N GLY A 264 -9.52 7.40 -26.82
CA GLY A 264 -9.46 8.58 -25.95
C GLY A 264 -8.70 8.34 -24.64
N LYS A 265 -8.53 9.43 -23.86
CA LYS A 265 -7.81 9.42 -22.57
C LYS A 265 -8.43 8.37 -21.63
N GLY A 266 -7.59 7.49 -21.08
CA GLY A 266 -7.97 6.55 -20.03
C GLY A 266 -8.31 7.26 -18.72
N THR A 267 -8.37 6.51 -17.62
CA THR A 267 -8.57 7.07 -16.29
C THR A 267 -7.55 8.17 -15.99
N GLN A 268 -8.01 9.27 -15.40
CA GLN A 268 -7.18 10.37 -14.94
C GLN A 268 -7.69 10.86 -13.58
N TRP A 269 -6.85 11.65 -12.90
CA TRP A 269 -7.32 12.40 -11.74
C TRP A 269 -8.44 13.36 -12.13
N LYS A 270 -9.39 13.54 -11.22
CA LYS A 270 -10.40 14.59 -11.30
C LYS A 270 -9.75 15.98 -11.32
N PRO A 271 -10.25 16.93 -12.13
CA PRO A 271 -9.73 18.31 -12.17
C PRO A 271 -9.59 18.94 -10.77
N GLU A 272 -10.56 18.69 -9.89
CA GLU A 272 -10.63 19.20 -8.52
C GLU A 272 -9.41 18.77 -7.68
N VAL A 273 -8.82 17.59 -7.96
CA VAL A 273 -7.59 17.14 -7.29
C VAL A 273 -6.43 18.08 -7.62
N PHE A 274 -6.26 18.45 -8.89
CA PHE A 274 -5.20 19.37 -9.31
C PHE A 274 -5.43 20.79 -8.81
N GLU A 275 -6.69 21.24 -8.78
CA GLU A 275 -7.05 22.58 -8.35
C GLU A 275 -6.76 22.80 -6.87
N VAL A 276 -7.13 21.85 -6.02
CA VAL A 276 -6.88 21.93 -4.57
C VAL A 276 -5.38 21.95 -4.29
N LEU A 277 -4.61 21.01 -4.86
CA LEU A 277 -3.19 20.86 -4.58
C LEU A 277 -2.33 22.04 -5.05
N LYS A 278 -2.80 22.84 -6.01
CA LYS A 278 -2.10 24.04 -6.51
C LYS A 278 -2.37 25.30 -5.67
N ASN A 279 -3.45 25.30 -4.89
CA ASN A 279 -3.90 26.45 -4.12
C ASN A 279 -3.45 26.40 -2.64
N THR A 280 -2.70 25.36 -2.24
CA THR A 280 -2.21 25.08 -0.89
C THR A 280 -0.69 25.09 -0.82
#